data_AF-A0A3B9CSS3-F1
#
_entry.id   AF-A0A3B9CSS3-F1
#
_cell.length_a   1.000
_cell.length_b   1.000
_cell.length_c   1.000
_cell.angle_alpha   90.00
_cell.angle_beta   90.00
_cell.angle_gamma   90.00
#
_symmetry.space_group_name_H-M   'P 1'
#
loop_
_entity.id
_entity.type
_entity.pdbx_description
1 polymer ?
#
loop_
_entity_poly.entity_id
_entity_poly.type
_entity_poly.pdbx_seq_one_letter_code
_entity_poly.pdbx_strand_id
1 'polypeptide(L)'
;DLIESLTPGVEAISAGDQLAEGTQMGPMVRTSDAERVHQWIHEAVDQGARLVCGGDREGAVVQPTILDNATADMRVVRDEIFGPAVAVLRAPTVDRAIHMANDTNYGLSAGVFTKDVDAAMKF
;
A
#
# COMPACT_ATOMS: atom_id res chain seq x y z
N ASP A 1 -9.93 10.92 -10.27
CA ASP A 1 -9.70 9.46 -10.11
C ASP A 1 -9.24 9.14 -8.68
N LEU A 2 -9.29 7.89 -8.20
CA LEU A 2 -8.89 7.51 -6.83
C LEU A 2 -7.40 7.84 -6.58
N ILE A 3 -6.54 7.48 -7.52
CA ILE A 3 -5.09 7.70 -7.39
C ILE A 3 -4.79 9.19 -7.32
N GLU A 4 -5.40 9.99 -8.21
CA GLU A 4 -5.25 11.45 -8.20
C GLU A 4 -5.70 12.07 -6.87
N SER A 5 -6.69 11.47 -6.19
CA SER A 5 -7.20 11.98 -4.92
C SER A 5 -6.32 11.58 -3.73
N LEU A 6 -5.68 10.39 -3.78
CA LEU A 6 -4.79 9.89 -2.72
C LEU A 6 -3.39 10.52 -2.77
N THR A 7 -2.87 10.74 -3.98
CA THR A 7 -1.45 11.10 -4.21
C THR A 7 -1.02 12.33 -3.40
N PRO A 8 -1.74 13.48 -3.43
CA PRO A 8 -1.32 14.67 -2.68
C PRO A 8 -1.26 14.44 -1.17
N GLY A 9 -2.15 13.61 -0.64
CA GLY A 9 -2.19 13.28 0.79
C GLY A 9 -1.00 12.41 1.20
N VAL A 10 -0.59 11.47 0.35
CA VAL A 10 0.57 10.60 0.62
C VAL A 10 1.89 11.35 0.45
N GLU A 11 2.02 12.18 -0.59
CA GLU A 11 3.22 13.01 -0.82
C GLU A 11 3.45 14.06 0.28
N ALA A 12 2.38 14.49 0.96
CA ALA A 12 2.48 15.42 2.08
C ALA A 12 2.95 14.77 3.40
N ILE A 13 3.06 13.44 3.47
CA ILE A 13 3.48 12.74 4.69
C ILE A 13 4.99 12.93 4.89
N SER A 14 5.36 13.63 5.95
CA SER A 14 6.76 13.80 6.33
C SER A 14 7.31 12.52 6.98
N ALA A 15 8.25 11.85 6.30
CA ALA A 15 8.93 10.64 6.79
C ALA A 15 10.40 10.93 7.11
N GLY A 16 10.85 10.60 8.33
CA GLY A 16 12.20 10.97 8.78
C GLY A 16 12.48 10.62 10.25
N ASP A 17 13.31 11.44 10.90
CA ASP A 17 13.64 11.29 12.32
C ASP A 17 12.37 11.38 13.18
N GLN A 18 12.05 10.30 13.90
CA GLN A 18 10.88 10.21 14.77
C GLN A 18 10.87 11.23 15.93
N LEU A 19 12.01 11.84 16.26
CA LEU A 19 12.10 12.88 17.30
C LEU A 19 11.94 14.30 16.76
N ALA A 20 12.00 14.49 15.44
CA ALA A 20 11.85 15.79 14.83
C ALA A 20 10.38 16.24 14.83
N GLU A 21 10.16 17.52 15.10
CA GLU A 21 8.83 18.12 15.04
C GLU A 21 8.30 18.09 13.60
N GLY A 22 7.06 17.63 13.43
CA GLY A 22 6.43 17.51 12.13
C GLY A 22 6.69 16.19 11.39
N THR A 23 7.52 15.29 11.93
CA THR A 23 7.61 13.92 11.41
C THR A 23 6.31 13.18 11.69
N GLN A 24 5.67 12.65 10.64
CA GLN A 24 4.45 11.87 10.73
C GLN A 24 4.72 10.36 10.64
N MET A 25 5.84 9.99 10.01
CA MET A 25 6.25 8.60 9.84
C MET A 25 7.73 8.41 10.18
N GLY A 26 8.01 7.56 11.16
CA GLY A 26 9.38 7.24 11.58
C GLY A 26 10.04 6.14 10.74
N PRO A 27 11.28 5.76 11.07
CA PRO A 27 11.98 4.66 10.43
C PRO A 27 11.34 3.31 10.74
N MET A 28 11.62 2.34 9.86
CA MET A 28 11.42 0.92 10.13
C MET A 28 12.27 0.47 11.32
N VAL A 29 11.86 -0.62 11.97
CA VAL A 29 12.53 -1.16 13.17
C VAL A 29 14.00 -1.51 12.93
N ARG A 30 14.36 -1.97 11.71
CA ARG A 30 15.73 -2.27 11.30
C ARG A 30 15.95 -1.84 9.86
N THR A 31 17.19 -1.51 9.50
CA THR A 31 17.59 -1.22 8.11
C THR A 31 17.30 -2.40 7.17
N SER A 32 17.48 -3.65 7.62
CA SER A 32 17.15 -4.83 6.83
C SER A 32 15.65 -4.96 6.52
N ASP A 33 14.78 -4.49 7.42
CA ASP A 33 13.33 -4.45 7.18
C ASP A 33 12.98 -3.38 6.13
N ALA A 34 13.64 -2.22 6.21
CA ALA A 34 13.51 -1.18 5.19
C ALA A 34 14.03 -1.64 3.80
N GLU A 35 15.15 -2.36 3.76
CA GLU A 35 15.70 -2.96 2.53
C GLU A 35 14.74 -3.98 1.91
N ARG A 36 14.15 -4.86 2.72
CA ARG A 36 13.14 -5.81 2.27
C ARG A 36 11.92 -5.10 1.67
N VAL A 37 11.37 -4.11 2.37
CA VAL A 37 10.21 -3.33 1.89
C VAL A 37 10.53 -2.62 0.57
N HIS A 38 11.68 -1.94 0.51
CA HIS A 38 12.15 -1.27 -0.71
C HIS A 38 12.30 -2.26 -1.87
N GLN A 39 12.91 -3.43 -1.63
CA GLN A 39 13.04 -4.47 -2.65
C GLN A 39 11.68 -4.92 -3.19
N TRP A 40 10.69 -5.15 -2.32
CA TRP A 40 9.36 -5.61 -2.75
C TRP A 40 8.61 -4.55 -3.56
N ILE A 41 8.79 -3.27 -3.21
CA ILE A 41 8.23 -2.15 -3.98
C ILE A 41 8.78 -2.16 -5.40
N HIS A 42 10.11 -2.25 -5.56
CA HIS A 42 10.75 -2.26 -6.87
C HIS A 42 10.48 -3.56 -7.65
N GLU A 43 10.38 -4.70 -6.96
CA GLU A 43 9.94 -5.96 -7.56
C GLU A 43 8.54 -5.84 -8.18
N ALA A 44 7.60 -5.17 -7.50
CA ALA A 44 6.27 -4.93 -8.05
C ALA A 44 6.31 -4.02 -9.30
N VAL A 45 7.19 -3.01 -9.31
CA VAL A 45 7.41 -2.14 -10.48
C VAL A 45 7.96 -2.95 -11.65
N ASP A 46 8.94 -3.81 -11.41
CA ASP A 46 9.51 -4.71 -12.42
C ASP A 46 8.46 -5.69 -12.97
N GLN A 47 7.45 -6.05 -12.17
CA GLN A 47 6.31 -6.87 -12.56
C GLN A 47 5.18 -6.08 -13.26
N GLY A 48 5.36 -4.77 -13.47
CA GLY A 48 4.45 -3.92 -14.24
C GLY A 48 3.53 -3.02 -13.41
N ALA A 49 3.66 -3.01 -12.07
CA ALA A 49 3.01 -1.98 -11.27
C ALA A 49 3.61 -0.60 -11.61
N ARG A 50 2.78 0.43 -11.51
CA ARG A 50 3.20 1.82 -11.68
C ARG A 50 3.51 2.42 -10.32
N LEU A 51 4.76 2.82 -10.09
CA LEU A 51 5.13 3.66 -8.96
C LEU A 51 4.55 5.07 -9.16
N VAL A 52 3.61 5.48 -8.30
CA VAL A 52 2.96 6.80 -8.41
C VAL A 52 3.74 7.85 -7.63
N CYS A 53 4.13 7.54 -6.40
CA CYS A 53 4.97 8.37 -5.53
C CYS A 53 5.72 7.49 -4.52
N GLY A 54 6.74 8.04 -3.86
CA GLY A 54 7.57 7.34 -2.90
C GLY A 54 8.55 6.37 -3.56
N GLY A 55 8.73 5.19 -2.96
CA GLY A 55 9.64 4.13 -3.44
C GLY A 55 11.10 4.30 -3.04
N ASP A 56 11.48 5.48 -2.54
CA ASP A 56 12.81 5.77 -2.04
C ASP A 56 13.02 5.32 -0.59
N ARG A 57 14.29 5.12 -0.23
CA ARG A 57 14.72 4.73 1.11
C ARG A 57 16.01 5.45 1.50
N GLU A 58 16.08 5.91 2.74
CA GLU A 58 17.30 6.43 3.37
C GLU A 58 17.54 5.70 4.70
N GLY A 59 18.57 4.84 4.74
CA GLY A 59 18.82 4.01 5.91
C GLY A 59 17.61 3.14 6.26
N ALA A 60 17.03 3.34 7.45
CA ALA A 60 15.82 2.63 7.88
C ALA A 60 14.51 3.37 7.54
N VAL A 61 14.57 4.58 6.98
CA VAL A 61 13.38 5.36 6.58
C VAL A 61 12.98 4.95 5.16
N VAL A 62 11.72 4.55 4.98
CA VAL A 62 11.12 4.26 3.66
C VAL A 62 10.06 5.31 3.40
N GLN A 63 10.06 5.92 2.20
CA GLN A 63 9.08 6.93 1.86
C GLN A 63 7.68 6.31 1.63
N PRO A 64 6.60 6.96 2.10
CA PRO A 64 5.22 6.55 1.83
C PRO A 64 4.99 6.33 0.33
N THR A 65 4.51 5.15 -0.04
CA THR A 65 4.52 4.68 -1.43
C THR A 65 3.12 4.31 -1.90
N ILE A 66 2.78 4.72 -3.12
CA ILE A 66 1.59 4.23 -3.84
C ILE A 66 2.06 3.42 -5.05
N LEU A 67 1.66 2.15 -5.09
CA LEU A 67 1.79 1.26 -6.24
C LEU A 67 0.44 1.12 -6.93
N ASP A 68 0.37 1.56 -8.16
CA ASP A 68 -0.83 1.55 -8.98
C ASP A 68 -0.78 0.43 -10.03
N ASN A 69 -1.95 -0.03 -10.50
CA ASN A 69 -2.08 -1.18 -11.40
C ASN A 69 -1.39 -2.45 -10.88
N ALA A 70 -1.41 -2.67 -9.55
CA ALA A 70 -0.91 -3.91 -8.98
C ALA A 70 -1.82 -5.10 -9.38
N THR A 71 -1.27 -6.31 -9.33
CA THR A 71 -1.97 -7.55 -9.63
C THR A 71 -1.94 -8.52 -8.43
N ALA A 72 -2.89 -9.45 -8.37
CA ALA A 72 -3.07 -10.34 -7.23
C ALA A 72 -1.93 -11.37 -7.04
N ASP A 73 -1.05 -11.52 -8.03
CA ASP A 73 0.14 -12.36 -7.99
C ASP A 73 1.38 -11.65 -7.44
N MET A 74 1.39 -10.31 -7.44
CA MET A 74 2.51 -9.54 -6.91
C MET A 74 2.69 -9.76 -5.41
N ARG A 75 3.94 -9.90 -4.98
CA ARG A 75 4.29 -10.18 -3.58
C ARG A 75 3.76 -9.13 -2.62
N VAL A 76 3.79 -7.85 -2.99
CA VAL A 76 3.24 -6.72 -2.20
C VAL A 76 1.73 -6.80 -1.97
N VAL A 77 1.02 -7.66 -2.72
CA VAL A 77 -0.41 -7.93 -2.55
C VAL A 77 -0.64 -9.24 -1.80
N ARG A 78 0.14 -10.28 -2.09
CA ARG A 78 -0.04 -11.63 -1.51
C ARG A 78 0.49 -11.76 -0.08
N ASP A 79 1.63 -11.15 0.18
CA ASP A 79 2.35 -11.24 1.44
C ASP A 79 2.27 -9.91 2.20
N GLU A 80 2.34 -9.99 3.52
CA GLU A 80 2.30 -8.81 4.36
C GLU A 80 3.59 -8.00 4.27
N ILE A 81 3.52 -6.84 3.61
CA ILE A 81 4.69 -5.96 3.39
C ILE A 81 5.27 -5.43 4.70
N PHE A 82 4.40 -5.10 5.68
CA PHE A 82 4.77 -4.45 6.94
C PHE A 82 5.67 -3.22 6.71
N GLY A 83 5.26 -2.35 5.80
CA GLY A 83 5.99 -1.13 5.43
C GLY A 83 5.04 -0.08 4.84
N PRO A 84 5.50 1.17 4.63
CA PRO A 84 4.63 2.27 4.27
C PRO A 84 4.32 2.29 2.77
N ALA A 85 3.64 1.26 2.28
CA ALA A 85 3.21 1.14 0.89
C ALA A 85 1.75 0.68 0.79
N VAL A 86 1.02 1.24 -0.16
CA VAL A 86 -0.32 0.79 -0.55
C VAL A 86 -0.31 0.34 -2.01
N ALA A 87 -0.83 -0.85 -2.26
CA ALA A 87 -1.04 -1.39 -3.60
C ALA A 87 -2.51 -1.22 -4.02
N VAL A 88 -2.75 -0.68 -5.21
CA VAL A 88 -4.09 -0.39 -5.72
C VAL A 88 -4.43 -1.29 -6.90
N LEU A 89 -5.46 -2.12 -6.71
CA LEU A 89 -5.96 -3.07 -7.70
C LEU A 89 -7.35 -2.64 -8.17
N ARG A 90 -7.72 -3.00 -9.41
CA ARG A 90 -9.05 -2.71 -9.96
C ARG A 90 -9.90 -3.96 -9.96
N ALA A 91 -11.11 -3.83 -9.42
CA ALA A 91 -12.15 -4.84 -9.56
C ALA A 91 -13.31 -4.25 -10.39
N PRO A 92 -13.80 -4.96 -11.43
CA PRO A 92 -14.88 -4.46 -12.27
C PRO A 92 -16.25 -4.53 -11.57
N THR A 93 -16.37 -5.32 -10.50
CA THR A 93 -17.61 -5.49 -9.72
C THR A 93 -17.31 -5.67 -8.24
N VAL A 94 -18.32 -5.40 -7.40
CA VAL A 94 -18.26 -5.66 -5.95
C VAL A 94 -17.96 -7.14 -5.66
N ASP A 95 -18.58 -8.07 -6.38
CA ASP A 95 -18.33 -9.51 -6.18
C ASP A 95 -16.88 -9.90 -6.47
N ARG A 96 -16.27 -9.29 -7.48
CA ARG A 96 -14.86 -9.49 -7.76
C ARG A 96 -13.97 -8.85 -6.69
N ALA A 97 -14.33 -7.67 -6.18
CA ALA A 97 -13.62 -7.04 -5.08
C ALA A 97 -13.66 -7.91 -3.81
N ILE A 98 -14.83 -8.46 -3.45
CA ILE A 98 -14.99 -9.39 -2.31
C ILE A 98 -14.13 -10.65 -2.51
N HIS A 99 -14.15 -11.23 -3.70
CA HIS A 99 -13.33 -12.41 -3.98
C HIS A 99 -11.83 -12.11 -3.86
N MET A 100 -11.38 -10.99 -4.42
CA MET A 100 -9.98 -10.55 -4.32
C MET A 100 -9.57 -10.25 -2.87
N ALA A 101 -10.44 -9.60 -2.09
CA ALA A 101 -10.17 -9.32 -0.67
C ALA A 101 -10.06 -10.59 0.18
N ASN A 102 -10.79 -11.66 -0.19
CA ASN A 102 -10.74 -12.95 0.49
C ASN A 102 -9.65 -13.89 -0.06
N ASP A 103 -9.04 -13.60 -1.22
CA ASP A 103 -7.97 -14.41 -1.82
C ASP A 103 -6.61 -14.11 -1.16
N THR A 104 -6.55 -14.39 0.13
CA THR A 104 -5.37 -14.20 0.97
C THR A 104 -5.30 -15.28 2.05
N ASN A 105 -4.09 -15.60 2.50
CA ASN A 105 -3.89 -16.52 3.63
C ASN A 105 -4.10 -15.83 5.00
N TYR A 106 -4.35 -14.52 4.99
CA TYR A 106 -4.54 -13.68 6.17
C TYR A 106 -6.01 -13.24 6.29
N GLY A 107 -6.44 -12.76 7.46
CA GLY A 107 -7.84 -12.40 7.69
C GLY A 107 -8.08 -11.59 8.96
N LEU A 108 -7.31 -10.53 9.16
CA LEU A 108 -7.38 -9.71 10.38
C LEU A 108 -8.56 -8.72 10.35
N SER A 109 -8.64 -7.90 9.30
CA SER A 109 -9.64 -6.84 9.14
C SER A 109 -9.86 -6.52 7.67
N ALA A 110 -11.05 -6.01 7.34
CA ALA A 110 -11.38 -5.43 6.05
C ALA A 110 -12.14 -4.11 6.24
N GLY A 111 -12.10 -3.23 5.23
CA GLY A 111 -12.83 -1.97 5.22
C GLY A 111 -13.50 -1.74 3.87
N VAL A 112 -14.76 -1.28 3.89
CA VAL A 112 -15.54 -1.00 2.69
C VAL A 112 -16.05 0.45 2.72
N PHE A 113 -15.88 1.16 1.62
CA PHE A 113 -16.42 2.51 1.42
C PHE A 113 -17.50 2.45 0.33
N THR A 114 -18.76 2.59 0.74
CA THR A 114 -19.91 2.57 -0.17
C THR A 114 -21.03 3.46 0.36
N LYS A 115 -21.87 3.97 -0.55
CA LYS A 115 -23.14 4.64 -0.20
C LYS A 115 -24.32 3.67 -0.18
N ASP A 116 -24.10 2.45 -0.66
CA ASP A 116 -25.10 1.39 -0.75
C ASP A 116 -24.97 0.48 0.47
N VAL A 117 -26.03 0.45 1.29
CA VAL A 117 -26.09 -0.34 2.52
C VAL A 117 -26.16 -1.83 2.23
N ASP A 118 -26.83 -2.24 1.15
CA ASP A 118 -26.91 -3.67 0.78
C ASP A 118 -25.54 -4.18 0.34
N ALA A 119 -24.80 -3.36 -0.42
CA ALA A 119 -23.41 -3.68 -0.76
C ALA A 119 -22.49 -3.73 0.48
N ALA A 120 -22.72 -2.86 1.47
CA ALA A 120 -21.97 -2.88 2.73
C ALA A 120 -22.24 -4.15 3.55
N MET A 121 -23.49 -4.59 3.63
CA MET A 121 -23.87 -5.80 4.37
C MET A 121 -23.46 -7.10 3.67
N LYS A 122 -23.24 -7.04 2.35
CA LYS A 122 -22.74 -8.16 1.55
C LYS A 122 -21.22 -8.38 1.72
N PHE A 123 -20.48 -7.30 1.97
CA PHE A 123 -19.03 -7.30 2.15
C PHE A 123 -18.64 -7.85 3.52
#